data_AF-G3III6-F1
#
_entry.id   AF-G3III6-F1
#
_cell.length_a   1.000
_cell.length_b   1.000
_cell.length_c   1.000
_cell.angle_alpha   90.00
_cell.angle_beta   90.00
_cell.angle_gamma   90.00
#
_symmetry.space_group_name_H-M   'P 1'
#
loop_
_entity.id
_entity.type
_entity.pdbx_description
1 polymer ?
#
loop_
_entity_poly.entity_id
_entity_poly.type
_entity_poly.pdbx_seq_one_letter_code
_entity_poly.pdbx_strand_id
1 'polypeptide(L)'
;MDIMKKLTKKTSEKVKMQQDLKASASEEETLSDHYVILRTLGKGNFAEVKLAYHLPTEVQVAIKVLPNGTKNDFGTKTEIDIFKMLNHPYIIKLFHVINTKDYTYLVMEHAARGDLVSRIETVGRLQEEQAQHIFT
;
A
#
# COMPACT_ATOMS: atom_id res chain seq x y z
N MET A 1 -42.34 -27.51 3.02
CA MET A 1 -41.01 -27.72 3.65
C MET A 1 -40.15 -26.45 3.60
N ASP A 2 -40.77 -25.26 3.57
CA ASP A 2 -40.14 -24.06 2.99
C ASP A 2 -39.84 -22.97 4.01
N ILE A 3 -40.47 -23.02 5.18
CA ILE A 3 -40.28 -22.03 6.26
C ILE A 3 -38.92 -22.25 6.95
N MET A 4 -38.55 -23.50 7.24
CA MET A 4 -37.28 -23.83 7.91
C MET A 4 -36.05 -23.54 7.02
N LYS A 5 -36.16 -23.72 5.69
CA LYS A 5 -35.10 -23.34 4.74
C LYS A 5 -34.88 -21.83 4.65
N LYS A 6 -35.93 -21.03 4.86
CA LYS A 6 -35.86 -19.56 4.84
C LYS A 6 -35.22 -19.00 6.11
N LEU A 7 -35.50 -19.62 7.27
CA LEU A 7 -34.87 -19.31 8.55
C LEU A 7 -33.39 -19.68 8.57
N THR A 8 -33.01 -20.87 8.09
CA THR A 8 -31.59 -21.27 8.03
C THR A 8 -30.79 -20.40 7.07
N LYS A 9 -31.35 -20.02 5.91
CA LYS A 9 -30.69 -19.10 4.97
C LYS A 9 -30.49 -17.70 5.57
N LYS A 10 -31.49 -17.16 6.27
CA LYS A 10 -31.41 -15.83 6.92
C LYS A 10 -30.42 -15.81 8.10
N THR A 11 -30.27 -16.93 8.80
CA THR A 11 -29.27 -17.08 9.87
C THR A 11 -27.86 -17.21 9.29
N SER A 12 -27.67 -17.98 8.22
CA SER A 12 -26.38 -18.06 7.52
C SER A 12 -25.97 -16.74 6.87
N GLU A 13 -26.90 -15.97 6.33
CA GLU A 13 -26.64 -14.62 5.79
C GLU A 13 -26.23 -13.64 6.90
N LYS A 14 -26.88 -13.69 8.07
CA LYS A 14 -26.48 -12.88 9.24
C LYS A 14 -25.11 -13.25 9.79
N VAL A 15 -24.81 -14.56 9.89
CA VAL A 15 -23.52 -15.05 10.37
C VAL A 15 -22.40 -14.66 9.40
N LYS A 16 -22.63 -14.81 8.09
CA LYS A 16 -21.67 -14.41 7.05
C LYS A 16 -21.41 -12.89 7.08
N MET A 17 -22.46 -12.08 7.19
CA MET A 17 -22.35 -10.62 7.29
C MET A 17 -21.60 -10.17 8.56
N GLN A 18 -21.77 -10.87 9.69
CA GLN A 18 -21.02 -10.60 10.93
C GLN A 18 -19.56 -11.08 10.89
N GLN A 19 -19.25 -12.13 10.14
CA GLN A 19 -17.87 -12.59 9.91
C GLN A 19 -17.10 -11.65 8.98
N ASP A 20 -17.74 -11.17 7.90
CA ASP A 20 -17.13 -10.25 6.94
C ASP A 20 -16.86 -8.86 7.56
N LEU A 21 -17.68 -8.42 8.52
CA LEU A 21 -17.48 -7.18 9.28
C LEU A 21 -16.34 -7.25 10.31
N LYS A 22 -16.01 -8.44 10.82
CA LYS A 22 -14.90 -8.63 11.78
C LYS A 22 -13.55 -8.79 11.11
N ALA A 23 -13.49 -9.44 9.95
CA ALA A 23 -12.25 -9.62 9.21
C ALA A 23 -11.67 -8.29 8.69
N SER A 24 -12.53 -7.34 8.28
CA SER A 24 -12.09 -6.03 7.79
C SER A 24 -11.57 -5.11 8.89
N ALA A 25 -12.14 -5.19 10.10
CA ALA A 25 -11.71 -4.36 11.24
C ALA A 25 -10.32 -4.79 11.75
N SER A 26 -10.04 -6.10 11.78
CA SER A 26 -8.77 -6.63 12.26
C SER A 26 -7.57 -6.26 11.39
N GLU A 27 -7.77 -6.06 10.09
CA GLU A 27 -6.68 -5.74 9.15
C GLU A 27 -6.37 -4.24 9.10
N GLU A 28 -7.39 -3.39 9.25
CA GLU A 28 -7.20 -1.93 9.34
C GLU A 28 -6.63 -1.52 10.71
N GLU A 29 -6.99 -2.24 11.78
CA GLU A 29 -6.30 -2.19 13.09
C GLU A 29 -4.81 -2.51 12.96
N THR A 30 -4.42 -3.51 12.15
CA THR A 30 -2.99 -3.87 12.01
C THR A 30 -2.11 -2.76 11.43
N LEU A 31 -2.67 -1.84 10.63
CA LEU A 31 -1.92 -0.69 10.12
C LEU A 31 -1.69 0.34 11.23
N SER A 32 -2.75 0.70 11.96
CA SER A 32 -2.67 1.69 13.05
C SER A 32 -1.85 1.20 14.25
N ASP A 33 -1.80 -0.12 14.48
CA ASP A 33 -1.05 -0.70 15.59
C ASP A 33 0.46 -0.60 15.41
N HIS A 34 0.94 -0.59 14.17
CA HIS A 34 2.37 -0.61 13.85
C HIS A 34 2.88 0.65 13.17
N TYR A 35 2.00 1.51 12.64
CA TYR A 35 2.39 2.67 11.84
C TYR A 35 1.68 3.95 12.26
N VAL A 36 2.46 5.03 12.35
CA VAL A 36 1.93 6.39 12.53
C VAL A 36 2.09 7.17 11.23
N ILE A 37 0.97 7.53 10.60
CA ILE A 37 0.94 8.35 9.39
C ILE A 37 1.36 9.78 9.75
N LEU A 38 2.35 10.32 9.02
CA LEU A 38 2.91 11.66 9.27
C LEU A 38 2.34 12.69 8.30
N ARG A 39 2.53 12.48 6.99
CA ARG A 39 2.08 13.41 5.94
C ARG A 39 1.93 12.71 4.60
N THR A 40 1.23 13.33 3.65
CA THR A 40 1.21 12.86 2.27
C THR A 40 2.50 13.24 1.54
N LEU A 41 3.11 12.28 0.84
CA LEU A 41 4.26 12.46 -0.05
C LEU A 41 3.82 12.80 -1.48
N GLY A 42 2.74 12.17 -1.96
CA GLY A 42 2.21 12.41 -3.29
C GLY A 42 0.79 11.88 -3.47
N LYS A 43 0.05 12.48 -4.40
CA LYS A 43 -1.31 12.06 -4.79
C LYS A 43 -1.32 11.82 -6.30
N GLY A 44 -1.57 10.58 -6.70
CA GLY A 44 -1.84 10.22 -8.08
C GLY A 44 -3.32 9.96 -8.31
N ASN A 45 -3.69 9.69 -9.57
CA ASN A 45 -5.08 9.38 -9.94
C ASN A 45 -5.61 8.09 -9.31
N PHE A 46 -4.72 7.13 -9.01
CA PHE A 46 -5.09 5.78 -8.59
C PHE A 46 -4.52 5.39 -7.21
N ALA A 47 -3.68 6.25 -6.62
CA ALA A 47 -3.05 5.95 -5.34
C ALA A 47 -2.64 7.24 -4.63
N GLU A 48 -2.64 7.18 -3.31
CA GLU A 48 -1.99 8.19 -2.47
C GLU A 48 -0.77 7.55 -1.79
N VAL A 49 0.35 8.29 -1.74
CA VAL A 49 1.55 7.86 -1.04
C VAL A 49 1.73 8.73 0.20
N LYS A 50 1.87 8.09 1.36
CA LYS A 50 2.02 8.75 2.66
C LYS A 50 3.36 8.39 3.30
N LEU A 51 3.97 9.35 3.97
CA LEU A 51 5.08 9.12 4.88
C LEU A 51 4.51 8.63 6.21
N ALA A 52 5.09 7.57 6.75
CA ALA A 52 4.72 7.02 8.06
C ALA A 52 5.95 6.64 8.86
N TYR A 53 5.76 6.44 10.16
CA TYR A 53 6.76 5.93 11.08
C TYR A 53 6.38 4.52 11.51
N HIS A 54 7.26 3.55 11.30
CA HIS A 54 7.07 2.19 11.80
C HIS A 54 7.48 2.14 13.27
N LEU A 55 6.51 1.93 14.16
CA LEU A 55 6.68 2.04 15.61
C LEU A 55 7.74 1.07 16.17
N PRO A 56 7.77 -0.22 15.81
CA PRO A 56 8.73 -1.16 16.39
C PRO A 56 10.19 -0.89 16.02
N THR A 57 10.45 -0.39 14.81
CA THR A 57 11.83 -0.18 14.33
C THR A 57 12.27 1.27 14.33
N GLU A 58 11.35 2.20 14.61
CA GLU A 58 11.64 3.64 14.63
C GLU A 58 12.15 4.18 13.27
N VAL A 59 11.71 3.57 12.17
CA VAL A 59 12.15 3.91 10.81
C VAL A 59 11.01 4.55 10.02
N GLN A 60 11.33 5.56 9.21
CA GLN A 60 10.41 6.16 8.26
C GLN A 60 10.18 5.24 7.05
N VAL A 61 8.91 5.06 6.68
CA VAL A 61 8.47 4.25 5.54
C VAL A 61 7.53 5.06 4.65
N ALA A 62 7.44 4.66 3.38
CA ALA A 62 6.45 5.16 2.44
C ALA A 62 5.31 4.14 2.33
N ILE A 63 4.06 4.60 2.46
CA ILE A 63 2.85 3.76 2.36
C ILE A 63 2.05 4.20 1.15
N LYS A 64 1.98 3.33 0.13
CA LYS A 64 1.11 3.52 -1.04
C LYS A 64 -0.25 2.90 -0.75
N VAL A 65 -1.29 3.73 -0.76
CA VAL A 65 -2.69 3.38 -0.49
C VAL A 65 -3.41 3.21 -1.82
N LEU A 66 -3.93 2.00 -2.06
CA LEU A 66 -4.65 1.62 -3.27
C LEU A 66 -6.10 1.28 -2.89
N PRO A 67 -7.12 1.89 -3.51
CA PRO A 67 -8.50 1.48 -3.28
C PRO A 67 -8.78 0.10 -3.91
N ASN A 68 -9.44 -0.77 -3.16
CA ASN A 68 -9.87 -2.07 -3.64
C ASN A 68 -11.09 -1.91 -4.56
N GLY A 69 -11.15 -2.67 -5.66
CA GLY A 69 -12.26 -2.56 -6.59
C GLY A 69 -12.25 -3.60 -7.70
N THR A 70 -13.43 -3.97 -8.19
CA THR A 70 -13.65 -5.11 -9.09
C THR A 70 -12.87 -5.08 -10.41
N LYS A 71 -12.38 -3.91 -10.86
CA LYS A 71 -11.62 -3.75 -12.11
C LYS A 71 -10.10 -3.68 -11.94
N ASN A 72 -9.59 -3.31 -10.75
CA ASN A 72 -8.15 -3.10 -10.53
C ASN A 72 -7.45 -4.31 -9.89
N ASP A 73 -8.19 -5.28 -9.38
CA ASP A 73 -7.62 -6.38 -8.59
C ASP A 73 -6.66 -7.29 -9.37
N PHE A 74 -6.93 -7.57 -10.66
CA PHE A 74 -6.07 -8.45 -11.45
C PHE A 74 -4.71 -7.82 -11.74
N GLY A 75 -4.68 -6.54 -12.13
CA GLY A 75 -3.44 -5.79 -12.35
C GLY A 75 -2.66 -5.57 -11.06
N THR A 76 -3.36 -5.21 -9.99
CA THR A 76 -2.75 -4.94 -8.68
C THR A 76 -2.09 -6.18 -8.08
N LYS A 77 -2.72 -7.36 -8.18
CA LYS A 77 -2.10 -8.62 -7.71
C LYS A 77 -0.82 -8.93 -8.48
N THR A 78 -0.83 -8.77 -9.80
CA THR A 78 0.34 -9.01 -10.64
C THR A 78 1.48 -8.04 -10.32
N GLU A 79 1.17 -6.75 -10.13
CA GLU A 79 2.15 -5.73 -9.74
C GLU A 79 2.77 -6.06 -8.36
N ILE A 80 1.95 -6.42 -7.38
CA ILE A 80 2.42 -6.78 -6.03
C ILE A 80 3.32 -8.01 -6.07
N ASP A 81 2.97 -9.04 -6.84
CA ASP A 81 3.76 -10.26 -6.91
C ASP A 81 5.12 -10.03 -7.57
N ILE A 82 5.16 -9.21 -8.63
CA ILE A 82 6.44 -8.75 -9.21
C ILE A 82 7.24 -8.00 -8.13
N PHE A 83 6.61 -7.08 -7.40
CA PHE A 83 7.29 -6.23 -6.44
C PHE A 83 7.89 -7.03 -5.27
N LYS A 84 7.20 -8.08 -4.80
CA LYS A 84 7.73 -9.00 -3.77
C LYS A 84 9.01 -9.73 -4.21
N MET A 85 9.20 -9.93 -5.51
CA MET A 85 10.39 -10.59 -6.06
C MET A 85 11.58 -9.63 -6.22
N LEU A 86 11.37 -8.31 -6.10
CA LEU A 86 12.42 -7.32 -6.26
C LEU A 86 13.23 -7.17 -4.97
N ASN A 87 14.53 -7.48 -5.05
CA ASN A 87 15.49 -7.25 -3.96
C ASN A 87 16.82 -6.79 -4.57
N HIS A 88 16.97 -5.48 -4.74
CA HIS A 88 18.14 -4.88 -5.39
C HIS A 88 18.45 -3.52 -4.76
N PRO A 89 19.73 -3.13 -4.57
CA PRO A 89 20.11 -1.86 -3.93
C PRO A 89 19.55 -0.59 -4.60
N TYR A 90 19.19 -0.65 -5.88
CA TYR A 90 18.64 0.48 -6.64
C TYR A 90 17.13 0.36 -6.95
N ILE A 91 16.44 -0.56 -6.28
CA ILE A 91 14.98 -0.71 -6.38
C ILE A 91 14.40 -0.57 -4.98
N ILE A 92 13.38 0.28 -4.86
CA ILE A 92 12.65 0.49 -3.60
C ILE A 92 12.19 -0.84 -3.04
N LYS A 93 12.54 -1.11 -1.78
CA LYS A 93 12.15 -2.36 -1.13
C LYS A 93 10.70 -2.34 -0.68
N LEU A 94 9.97 -3.42 -0.93
CA LEU A 94 8.67 -3.70 -0.33
C LEU A 94 8.88 -4.45 1.00
N PHE A 95 8.34 -3.93 2.10
CA PHE A 95 8.43 -4.55 3.42
C PHE A 95 7.18 -5.37 3.74
N HIS A 96 6.00 -4.76 3.61
CA HIS A 96 4.73 -5.38 3.96
C HIS A 96 3.62 -5.02 2.98
N VAL A 97 2.68 -5.93 2.82
CA VAL A 97 1.41 -5.70 2.14
C VAL A 97 0.31 -5.95 3.15
N ILE A 98 -0.49 -4.92 3.43
CA ILE A 98 -1.64 -5.00 4.33
C ILE A 98 -2.87 -4.81 3.46
N ASN A 99 -3.73 -5.82 3.41
CA ASN A 99 -4.99 -5.74 2.70
C ASN A 99 -6.09 -5.51 3.73
N THR A 100 -6.97 -4.57 3.47
CA THR A 100 -8.24 -4.40 4.18
C THR A 100 -9.38 -4.65 3.21
N LYS A 101 -10.62 -4.44 3.65
CA LYS A 101 -11.79 -4.56 2.76
C LYS A 101 -11.76 -3.52 1.65
N ASP A 102 -11.49 -2.27 2.00
CA ASP A 102 -11.64 -1.13 1.10
C ASP A 102 -10.31 -0.67 0.48
N TYR A 103 -9.17 -1.05 1.06
CA TYR A 103 -7.85 -0.61 0.61
C TYR A 103 -6.78 -1.72 0.66
N THR A 104 -5.74 -1.54 -0.14
CA THR A 104 -4.48 -2.27 -0.08
C THR A 104 -3.37 -1.26 0.22
N TYR A 105 -2.58 -1.52 1.25
CA TYR A 105 -1.46 -0.70 1.69
C TYR A 105 -0.15 -1.41 1.39
N LEU A 106 0.70 -0.77 0.58
CA LEU A 106 2.06 -1.23 0.32
C LEU A 106 3.02 -0.43 1.20
N VAL A 107 3.63 -1.08 2.18
CA VAL A 107 4.65 -0.49 3.05
C VAL A 107 6.01 -0.68 2.41
N MET A 108 6.68 0.42 2.07
CA MET A 108 7.88 0.46 1.24
C MET A 108 8.97 1.30 1.88
N GLU A 109 10.19 1.11 1.40
CA GLU A 109 11.32 1.99 1.69
C GLU A 109 11.01 3.46 1.34
N HIS A 110 11.40 4.36 2.24
CA HIS A 110 11.25 5.80 2.04
C HIS A 110 12.52 6.40 1.39
N ALA A 111 12.42 6.78 0.13
CA ALA A 111 13.46 7.56 -0.56
C ALA A 111 13.42 9.03 -0.12
N ALA A 112 14.07 9.34 1.01
CA ALA A 112 14.02 10.66 1.65
C ALA A 112 14.54 11.83 0.79
N ARG A 113 15.30 11.56 -0.28
CA ARG A 113 15.88 12.57 -1.17
C ARG A 113 14.93 13.06 -2.27
N GLY A 114 13.69 12.56 -2.30
CA GLY A 114 12.69 12.92 -3.30
C GLY A 114 12.94 12.29 -4.66
N ASP A 115 12.21 12.74 -5.67
CA ASP A 115 12.32 12.24 -7.04
C ASP A 115 13.29 13.06 -7.92
N LEU A 116 13.69 12.45 -9.04
CA LEU A 116 14.64 13.04 -9.98
C LEU A 116 14.08 14.29 -10.67
N VAL A 117 12.76 14.35 -10.89
CA VAL A 117 12.11 15.49 -11.55
C VAL A 117 12.24 16.73 -10.68
N SER A 118 11.85 16.62 -9.41
CA SER A 118 11.99 17.67 -8.38
C SER A 118 13.44 18.12 -8.25
N ARG A 119 14.39 17.17 -8.33
CA ARG A 119 15.82 17.50 -8.33
C ARG A 119 16.21 18.34 -9.54
N ILE A 120 15.80 17.94 -10.74
CA ILE A 120 16.09 18.67 -11.98
C ILE A 120 15.43 20.05 -11.95
N GLU A 121 14.17 20.16 -11.51
CA GLU A 121 13.47 21.45 -11.38
C GLU A 121 14.22 22.41 -10.44
N THR A 122 14.80 21.88 -9.36
CA THR A 122 15.56 22.68 -8.39
C THR A 122 16.91 23.16 -8.95
N VAL A 123 17.62 22.33 -9.72
CA VAL A 123 18.99 22.62 -10.19
C VAL A 123 19.07 23.06 -11.66
N GLY A 124 17.95 23.05 -12.38
CA GLY A 124 17.84 23.31 -13.81
C GLY A 124 18.30 22.16 -14.70
N ARG A 125 19.56 21.73 -14.55
CA ARG A 125 20.15 20.61 -15.31
C ARG A 125 21.20 19.86 -14.50
N LEU A 126 21.35 18.57 -14.78
CA LEU A 126 22.45 17.78 -14.25
C LEU A 126 23.72 18.03 -15.06
N GLN A 127 24.86 18.14 -14.39
CA GLN A 127 26.16 18.13 -15.06
C GLN A 127 26.48 16.71 -15.54
N GLU A 128 27.28 16.59 -16.60
CA GLU A 128 27.60 15.30 -17.23
C GLU A 128 28.18 14.28 -16.23
N GLU A 129 29.10 14.71 -15.37
CA GLU A 129 29.68 13.87 -14.31
C GLU A 129 28.61 13.32 -13.34
N GLN A 130 27.62 14.14 -12.98
CA GLN A 130 26.54 13.72 -12.08
C GLN A 130 25.56 12.78 -12.79
N ALA A 131 25.27 13.05 -14.06
CA ALA A 131 24.40 12.21 -14.87
C ALA A 131 25.03 10.83 -15.10
N GLN A 132 26.34 10.77 -15.37
CA GLN A 132 27.07 9.52 -15.55
C GLN A 132 26.88 8.59 -14.35
N HIS A 133 27.01 9.11 -13.13
CA HIS A 133 26.86 8.29 -11.91
C HIS A 133 25.42 7.78 -11.68
N ILE A 134 24.41 8.47 -12.20
CA ILE A 134 23.00 8.07 -12.02
C ILE A 134 22.56 7.05 -13.08
N PHE A 135 23.09 7.15 -14.29
CA PHE A 135 22.62 6.38 -15.45
C PHE A 135 23.60 5.28 -15.93
N THR A 136 24.71 5.04 -15.21
CA THR A 136 25.70 3.98 -15.51
C THR A 136 25.82 3.03 -14.33
#